data_AF-A0A835ELD5-F1
#
_entry.id   AF-A0A835ELD5-F1
#
_cell.length_a   1.000
_cell.length_b   1.000
_cell.length_c   1.000
_cell.angle_alpha   90.00
_cell.angle_beta   90.00
_cell.angle_gamma   90.00
#
_symmetry.space_group_name_H-M   'P 1'
#
loop_
_entity.id
_entity.type
_entity.pdbx_description
1 polymer ?
#
loop_
_entity_poly.entity_id
_entity_poly.type
_entity_poly.pdbx_seq_one_letter_code
_entity_poly.pdbx_strand_id
1 'polypeptide(L)'
;MYVNNCPAHASSLSPRRGGGGGSCVARGFLHRFAFQPLRENPLLGPSSATLQKLGALVWDKVVHEHQGWRLLTCIWLHAGVVHLLANMLSLVLIGLRLEQHFGYVRIGIIYIVSGVGGSMLSSLFIRNNISVGASGALFGLLGAMLSELFTNWTIYSNKAAALVTLLVVIAINLAIGILPHVDNFAHIGGFLTGFLLGFILLMRPHYGWMQRYVRPSEVKYTTKKYLPYQWALLAVASVLAVLGFAVGMGMLFKGVNANDHCRWCHYLSCVPTSRWKCGN
;
A
#
# COMPACT_ATOMS: atom_id res chain seq x y z
N MET A 1 21.29 3.89 20.25
CA MET A 1 21.58 5.04 19.35
C MET A 1 21.61 4.51 17.92
N TYR A 2 20.79 5.06 17.00
CA TYR A 2 20.77 4.61 15.60
C TYR A 2 21.99 5.21 14.89
N VAL A 3 23.00 4.39 14.66
CA VAL A 3 24.21 4.81 13.97
C VAL A 3 23.97 4.60 12.48
N ASN A 4 23.93 5.70 11.73
CA ASN A 4 23.98 5.65 10.28
C ASN A 4 25.40 5.24 9.89
N ASN A 5 25.58 3.94 9.74
CA ASN A 5 26.87 3.34 9.44
C ASN A 5 27.07 3.41 7.93
N CYS A 6 27.15 4.61 7.37
CA CYS A 6 27.55 4.76 5.99
C CYS A 6 29.04 5.14 5.92
N PRO A 7 29.93 4.21 5.50
CA PRO A 7 29.72 2.77 5.33
C PRO A 7 30.09 2.00 6.61
N ALA A 8 29.31 1.00 6.97
CA ALA A 8 29.63 0.04 8.01
C ALA A 8 30.59 -0.95 7.37
N HIS A 9 31.84 -0.97 7.82
CA HIS A 9 32.77 -2.07 7.58
C HIS A 9 33.00 -2.47 6.10
N ALA A 10 33.64 -1.59 5.32
CA ALA A 10 34.52 -2.07 4.23
C ALA A 10 35.84 -2.68 4.79
N SER A 11 35.96 -2.86 6.10
CA SER A 11 37.23 -3.16 6.78
C SER A 11 37.24 -4.41 7.69
N SER A 12 36.18 -5.23 7.77
CA SER A 12 36.19 -6.43 8.64
C SER A 12 35.98 -7.78 7.94
N LEU A 13 35.87 -7.85 6.61
CA LEU A 13 35.87 -9.11 5.86
C LEU A 13 36.85 -9.02 4.67
N SER A 14 38.08 -9.44 4.93
CA SER A 14 39.17 -9.79 3.99
C SER A 14 39.71 -8.71 3.02
N PRO A 15 41.00 -8.31 3.15
CA PRO A 15 41.70 -7.51 2.16
C PRO A 15 42.24 -8.42 1.05
N ARG A 16 41.38 -9.05 0.24
CA ARG A 16 41.84 -9.74 -0.98
C ARG A 16 40.85 -9.58 -2.13
N ARG A 17 41.33 -8.85 -3.14
CA ARG A 17 40.84 -8.72 -4.53
C ARG A 17 39.64 -7.79 -4.76
N GLY A 18 39.98 -6.56 -5.14
CA GLY A 18 39.31 -5.72 -6.15
C GLY A 18 37.79 -5.76 -6.24
N GLY A 19 37.12 -4.84 -5.53
CA GLY A 19 35.71 -4.52 -5.73
C GLY A 19 35.32 -3.29 -4.92
N GLY A 20 35.16 -2.13 -5.58
CA GLY A 20 34.93 -0.85 -4.94
C GLY A 20 33.63 -0.76 -4.12
N GLY A 21 33.76 -0.69 -2.79
CA GLY A 21 32.71 -0.18 -1.92
C GLY A 21 32.57 1.33 -2.14
N GLY A 22 31.44 1.77 -2.72
CA GLY A 22 31.22 3.17 -3.07
C GLY A 22 31.24 4.12 -1.87
N SER A 23 31.59 5.38 -2.09
CA SER A 23 31.48 6.43 -1.09
C SER A 23 30.02 6.77 -0.80
N CYS A 24 29.73 7.12 0.46
CA CYS A 24 28.39 7.52 0.88
C CYS A 24 27.95 8.81 0.21
N VAL A 25 26.67 8.87 -0.14
CA VAL A 25 26.11 10.02 -0.84
C VAL A 25 25.91 11.17 0.14
N ALA A 26 26.33 12.37 -0.27
CA ALA A 26 26.23 13.60 0.51
C ALA A 26 26.91 13.59 1.89
N ARG A 27 27.92 12.72 2.10
CA ARG A 27 28.64 12.62 3.39
C ARG A 27 29.29 13.94 3.84
N GLY A 28 29.84 14.72 2.90
CA GLY A 28 30.51 16.00 3.22
C GLY A 28 29.57 17.09 3.74
N PHE A 29 28.26 16.97 3.50
CA PHE A 29 27.25 17.96 3.89
C PHE A 29 26.35 17.42 5.02
N LEU A 30 25.89 16.17 4.91
CA LEU A 30 24.92 15.57 5.83
C LEU A 30 25.57 14.82 7.00
N HIS A 31 26.87 14.53 6.94
CA HIS A 31 27.61 13.77 7.95
C HIS A 31 26.87 12.48 8.37
N ARG A 32 26.36 12.40 9.60
CA ARG A 32 25.59 11.26 10.14
C ARG A 32 24.24 11.02 9.46
N PHE A 33 23.78 11.93 8.60
CA PHE A 33 22.55 11.80 7.83
C PHE A 33 22.82 11.46 6.35
N ALA A 34 24.05 11.09 6.01
CA ALA A 34 24.40 10.65 4.65
C ALA A 34 23.60 9.43 4.20
N PHE A 35 23.46 9.24 2.89
CA PHE A 35 22.74 8.07 2.36
C PHE A 35 23.72 6.97 1.95
N GLN A 36 23.21 5.74 1.88
CA GLN A 36 23.96 4.62 1.31
C GLN A 36 24.37 4.91 -0.13
N PRO A 37 25.45 4.27 -0.63
CA PRO A 37 25.83 4.39 -2.04
C PRO A 37 24.64 4.09 -2.96
N LEU A 38 24.49 4.84 -4.05
CA LEU A 38 23.37 4.68 -4.99
C LEU A 38 23.26 3.27 -5.61
N ARG A 39 24.37 2.52 -5.60
CA ARG A 39 24.40 1.11 -6.02
C ARG A 39 23.65 0.19 -5.05
N GLU A 40 23.64 0.52 -3.76
CA GLU A 40 22.90 -0.23 -2.73
C GLU A 40 21.48 0.29 -2.59
N ASN A 41 21.30 1.61 -2.51
CA ASN A 41 19.99 2.22 -2.40
C ASN A 41 19.85 3.43 -3.34
N PRO A 42 19.23 3.25 -4.53
CA PRO A 42 19.08 4.33 -5.50
C PRO A 42 18.07 5.40 -5.05
N LEU A 43 17.30 5.16 -3.99
CA LEU A 43 16.22 6.04 -3.53
C LEU A 43 16.69 7.10 -2.52
N LEU A 44 18.01 7.23 -2.31
CA LEU A 44 18.62 8.11 -1.31
C LEU A 44 18.12 7.76 0.10
N GLY A 45 18.51 6.60 0.59
CA GLY A 45 18.03 6.07 1.86
C GLY A 45 19.06 5.26 2.65
N PRO A 46 18.63 4.68 3.78
CA PRO A 46 19.47 3.83 4.61
C PRO A 46 19.65 2.43 3.99
N SER A 47 20.46 1.59 4.65
CA SER A 47 20.59 0.17 4.30
C SER A 47 19.32 -0.62 4.61
N SER A 48 19.14 -1.75 3.93
CA SER A 48 18.07 -2.71 4.22
C SER A 48 18.11 -3.19 5.68
N ALA A 49 19.29 -3.46 6.24
CA ALA A 49 19.46 -3.85 7.64
C ALA A 49 18.91 -2.81 8.64
N THR A 50 19.08 -1.52 8.34
CA THR A 50 18.54 -0.44 9.19
C THR A 50 17.02 -0.43 9.13
N LEU A 51 16.42 -0.58 7.94
CA LEU A 51 14.97 -0.68 7.77
C LEU A 51 14.41 -1.89 8.52
N GLN A 52 15.05 -3.06 8.42
CA GLN A 52 14.67 -4.25 9.19
C GLN A 52 14.68 -4.00 10.69
N LYS A 53 15.72 -3.34 11.20
CA LYS A 53 15.80 -2.98 12.62
C LYS A 53 14.69 -2.03 13.06
N LEU A 54 14.30 -1.08 12.20
CA LEU A 54 13.27 -0.08 12.48
C LEU A 54 11.83 -0.57 12.37
N GLY A 55 11.61 -1.78 11.85
CA GLY A 55 10.25 -2.34 11.72
C GLY A 55 9.78 -2.59 10.30
N ALA A 56 10.70 -2.72 9.34
CA ALA A 56 10.33 -3.16 8.00
C ALA A 56 9.67 -4.54 8.04
N LEU A 57 8.83 -4.77 7.05
CA LEU A 57 8.15 -6.04 6.88
C LEU A 57 9.17 -7.09 6.41
N VAL A 58 9.30 -8.14 7.21
CA VAL A 58 10.17 -9.29 6.94
C VAL A 58 9.39 -10.53 7.33
N TRP A 59 9.13 -11.42 6.37
CA TRP A 59 8.30 -12.61 6.58
C TRP A 59 8.77 -13.46 7.75
N ASP A 60 10.07 -13.79 7.77
CA ASP A 60 10.67 -14.64 8.80
C ASP A 60 10.45 -14.08 10.22
N LYS A 61 10.60 -12.76 10.39
CA LYS A 61 10.36 -12.09 11.67
C LYS A 61 8.89 -12.09 12.07
N VAL A 62 7.98 -11.95 11.11
CA VAL A 62 6.53 -11.95 11.38
C VAL A 62 6.07 -13.36 11.79
N VAL A 63 6.51 -14.38 11.05
CA VAL A 63 6.01 -15.75 11.20
C VAL A 63 6.76 -16.52 12.29
N HIS A 64 8.10 -16.57 12.24
CA HIS A 64 8.91 -17.37 13.17
C HIS A 64 9.27 -16.63 14.45
N GLU A 65 9.53 -15.31 14.38
CA GLU A 65 9.80 -14.49 15.58
C GLU A 65 8.54 -13.85 16.19
N HIS A 66 7.34 -14.13 15.64
CA HIS A 66 6.04 -13.61 16.06
C HIS A 66 5.94 -12.07 16.15
N GLN A 67 6.69 -11.35 15.32
CA GLN A 67 6.72 -9.88 15.29
C GLN A 67 5.60 -9.30 14.41
N GLY A 68 4.34 -9.65 14.72
CA GLY A 68 3.15 -9.23 13.96
C GLY A 68 2.96 -7.71 13.87
N TRP A 69 3.52 -6.95 14.82
CA TRP A 69 3.52 -5.49 14.79
C TRP A 69 4.18 -4.91 13.53
N ARG A 70 5.06 -5.67 12.86
CA ARG A 70 5.71 -5.27 11.61
C ARG A 70 4.73 -5.08 10.45
N LEU A 71 3.58 -5.75 10.48
CA LEU A 71 2.49 -5.56 9.50
C LEU A 71 1.90 -4.14 9.56
N LEU A 72 2.04 -3.48 10.71
CA LEU A 72 1.60 -2.11 10.93
C LEU A 72 2.77 -1.14 10.74
N THR A 73 3.90 -1.35 11.41
CA THR A 73 4.99 -0.35 11.44
C THR A 73 5.64 -0.11 10.08
N CYS A 74 5.65 -1.10 9.19
CA CYS A 74 6.25 -0.95 7.86
C CYS A 74 5.58 0.15 7.02
N ILE A 75 4.32 0.50 7.31
CA ILE A 75 3.55 1.54 6.62
C ILE A 75 4.20 2.92 6.79
N TRP A 76 4.86 3.18 7.93
CA TRP A 76 5.52 4.46 8.21
C TRP A 76 6.95 4.54 7.71
N LEU A 77 7.58 3.41 7.42
CA LEU A 77 8.95 3.37 6.93
C LEU A 77 8.99 3.60 5.42
N HIS A 78 10.03 4.26 4.94
CA HIS A 78 10.23 4.51 3.52
C HIS A 78 11.65 4.14 3.13
N ALA A 79 11.80 3.58 1.93
CA ALA A 79 13.08 3.09 1.44
C ALA A 79 14.12 4.21 1.21
N GLY A 80 13.68 5.46 1.04
CA GLY A 80 14.53 6.63 0.87
C GLY A 80 13.72 7.89 0.62
N VAL A 81 14.40 9.02 0.41
CA VAL A 81 13.78 10.34 0.24
C VAL A 81 12.86 10.37 -0.99
N VAL A 82 13.29 9.82 -2.12
CA VAL A 82 12.48 9.81 -3.35
C VAL A 82 11.17 9.05 -3.14
N HIS A 83 11.26 7.90 -2.47
CA HIS A 83 10.08 7.07 -2.17
C HIS A 83 9.14 7.77 -1.18
N LEU A 84 9.66 8.45 -0.15
CA LEU A 84 8.86 9.25 0.77
C LEU A 84 8.12 10.37 0.05
N LEU A 85 8.81 11.15 -0.77
CA LEU A 85 8.21 12.27 -1.51
C LEU A 85 7.09 11.82 -2.44
N ALA A 86 7.29 10.70 -3.16
CA ALA A 86 6.25 10.13 -4.02
C ALA A 86 5.00 9.73 -3.22
N ASN A 87 5.17 9.04 -2.08
CA ASN A 87 4.03 8.65 -1.24
C ASN A 87 3.31 9.87 -0.65
N MET A 88 4.05 10.88 -0.18
CA MET A 88 3.44 12.08 0.40
C MET A 88 2.69 12.89 -0.66
N LEU A 89 3.23 13.02 -1.88
CA LEU A 89 2.53 13.66 -2.99
C LEU A 89 1.23 12.92 -3.31
N SER A 90 1.28 11.59 -3.44
CA SER A 90 0.08 10.77 -3.66
C SER A 90 -0.92 10.90 -2.51
N LEU A 91 -0.46 10.94 -1.26
CA LEU A 91 -1.32 11.12 -0.08
C LEU A 91 -2.02 12.48 -0.10
N VAL A 92 -1.31 13.56 -0.47
CA VAL A 92 -1.90 14.89 -0.56
C VAL A 92 -2.93 14.95 -1.71
N LEU A 93 -2.62 14.38 -2.88
CA LEU A 93 -3.53 14.43 -4.03
C LEU A 93 -4.80 13.60 -3.83
N ILE A 94 -4.68 12.41 -3.22
CA ILE A 94 -5.80 11.46 -3.07
C ILE A 94 -6.45 11.59 -1.69
N GLY A 95 -5.63 11.56 -0.64
CA GLY A 95 -6.06 11.54 0.75
C GLY A 95 -6.80 12.82 1.14
N LEU A 96 -6.26 14.01 0.80
CA LEU A 96 -6.90 15.29 1.13
C LEU A 96 -8.31 15.39 0.53
N ARG A 97 -8.47 15.00 -0.74
CA ARG A 97 -9.76 14.99 -1.43
C ARG A 97 -10.76 14.07 -0.74
N LEU A 98 -10.33 12.86 -0.39
CA LEU A 98 -11.18 11.90 0.33
C LEU A 98 -11.54 12.40 1.73
N GLU A 99 -10.58 12.98 2.44
CA GLU A 99 -10.75 13.52 3.79
C GLU A 99 -11.76 14.68 3.82
N GLN A 100 -11.67 15.62 2.86
CA GLN A 100 -12.63 16.71 2.70
C GLN A 100 -14.06 16.20 2.46
N HIS A 101 -14.19 15.05 1.79
CA HIS A 101 -15.48 14.49 1.40
C HIS A 101 -16.12 13.58 2.44
N PHE A 102 -15.32 12.86 3.24
CA PHE A 102 -15.78 11.79 4.13
C PHE A 102 -15.30 11.91 5.58
N GLY A 103 -14.41 12.86 5.86
CA GLY A 103 -13.82 13.10 7.18
C GLY A 103 -12.59 12.22 7.45
N TYR A 104 -11.66 12.78 8.22
CA TYR A 104 -10.35 12.20 8.51
C TYR A 104 -10.42 10.83 9.21
N VAL A 105 -11.41 10.61 10.07
CA VAL A 105 -11.55 9.34 10.81
C VAL A 105 -11.76 8.17 9.86
N ARG A 106 -12.68 8.31 8.89
CA ARG A 106 -13.00 7.23 7.95
C ARG A 106 -11.83 6.95 7.03
N ILE A 107 -11.20 8.00 6.52
CA ILE A 107 -10.05 7.88 5.62
C ILE A 107 -8.83 7.31 6.36
N GLY A 108 -8.60 7.72 7.61
CA GLY A 108 -7.56 7.16 8.47
C GLY A 108 -7.75 5.66 8.72
N ILE A 109 -8.98 5.22 8.99
CA ILE A 109 -9.29 3.78 9.15
C ILE A 109 -9.01 3.03 7.84
N ILE A 110 -9.50 3.53 6.70
CA ILE A 110 -9.27 2.91 5.39
C ILE A 110 -7.77 2.81 5.11
N TYR A 111 -7.02 3.88 5.36
CA TYR A 111 -5.58 3.93 5.15
C TYR A 111 -4.85 2.88 5.99
N ILE A 112 -5.08 2.85 7.31
CA ILE A 112 -4.37 1.94 8.22
C ILE A 112 -4.73 0.49 7.91
N VAL A 113 -6.02 0.16 7.81
CA VAL A 113 -6.46 -1.23 7.60
C VAL A 113 -6.05 -1.72 6.21
N SER A 114 -6.08 -0.88 5.17
CA SER A 114 -5.56 -1.24 3.85
C SER A 114 -4.05 -1.45 3.85
N GLY A 115 -3.29 -0.64 4.60
CA GLY A 115 -1.85 -0.88 4.77
C GLY A 115 -1.54 -2.22 5.43
N VAL A 116 -2.32 -2.62 6.44
CA VAL A 116 -2.19 -3.94 7.08
C VAL A 116 -2.61 -5.06 6.12
N GLY A 117 -3.70 -4.88 5.36
CA GLY A 117 -4.15 -5.85 4.35
C GLY A 117 -3.14 -6.04 3.22
N GLY A 118 -2.49 -4.95 2.79
CA GLY A 118 -1.35 -5.00 1.87
C GLY A 118 -0.16 -5.77 2.45
N SER A 119 0.24 -5.44 3.68
CA SER A 119 1.36 -6.10 4.36
C SER A 119 1.10 -7.59 4.60
N MET A 120 -0.14 -7.96 4.90
CA MET A 120 -0.58 -9.35 5.01
C MET A 120 -0.43 -10.08 3.68
N LEU A 121 -0.93 -9.51 2.58
CA LEU A 121 -0.84 -10.14 1.26
C LEU A 121 0.62 -10.24 0.79
N SER A 122 1.41 -9.18 0.97
CA SER A 122 2.85 -9.19 0.72
C SER A 122 3.54 -10.35 1.44
N SER A 123 3.29 -10.49 2.75
CA SER A 123 3.91 -11.56 3.55
C SER A 123 3.49 -12.97 3.11
N LEU A 124 2.31 -13.15 2.49
CA LEU A 124 1.87 -14.46 2.00
C LEU A 124 2.60 -14.89 0.71
N PHE A 125 3.09 -13.93 -0.09
CA PHE A 125 3.69 -14.20 -1.40
C PHE A 125 5.19 -13.90 -1.47
N ILE A 126 5.71 -13.02 -0.61
CA ILE A 126 7.11 -12.58 -0.60
C ILE A 126 7.78 -13.00 0.71
N ARG A 127 8.84 -13.82 0.60
CA ARG A 127 9.60 -14.32 1.76
C ARG A 127 11.00 -13.74 1.92
N ASN A 128 11.68 -13.48 0.81
CA ASN A 128 13.11 -13.18 0.79
C ASN A 128 13.44 -11.70 0.61
N ASN A 129 12.42 -10.84 0.48
CA ASN A 129 12.59 -9.40 0.34
C ASN A 129 12.01 -8.66 1.54
N ILE A 130 12.52 -7.44 1.76
CA ILE A 130 11.96 -6.51 2.73
C ILE A 130 10.93 -5.61 2.05
N SER A 131 9.86 -5.27 2.77
CA SER A 131 8.86 -4.31 2.28
C SER A 131 8.67 -3.17 3.28
N VAL A 132 8.59 -1.96 2.75
CA VAL A 132 8.35 -0.71 3.49
C VAL A 132 7.55 0.24 2.62
N GLY A 133 6.72 1.06 3.25
CA GLY A 133 6.07 2.18 2.58
C GLY A 133 4.58 2.26 2.81
N ALA A 134 4.09 3.49 2.69
CA ALA A 134 2.67 3.82 2.69
C ALA A 134 1.91 3.36 1.44
N SER A 135 2.60 2.86 0.41
CA SER A 135 2.02 2.67 -0.92
C SER A 135 0.88 1.66 -0.95
N GLY A 136 0.92 0.59 -0.16
CA GLY A 136 -0.22 -0.33 0.00
C GLY A 136 -1.47 0.38 0.56
N ALA A 137 -1.30 1.26 1.55
CA ALA A 137 -2.39 2.06 2.10
C ALA A 137 -2.96 3.06 1.08
N LEU A 138 -2.09 3.68 0.26
CA LEU A 138 -2.50 4.57 -0.82
C LEU A 138 -3.29 3.85 -1.93
N PHE A 139 -2.89 2.64 -2.29
CA PHE A 139 -3.68 1.78 -3.16
C PHE A 139 -5.03 1.42 -2.54
N GLY A 140 -5.09 1.26 -1.22
CA GLY A 140 -6.36 1.16 -0.50
C GLY A 140 -7.27 2.38 -0.69
N LEU A 141 -6.71 3.59 -0.63
CA LEU A 141 -7.50 4.80 -0.93
C LEU A 141 -8.03 4.80 -2.38
N LEU A 142 -7.25 4.34 -3.36
CA LEU A 142 -7.72 4.17 -4.74
C LEU A 142 -8.84 3.11 -4.84
N GLY A 143 -8.73 1.99 -4.13
CA GLY A 143 -9.79 0.98 -4.04
C GLY A 143 -11.06 1.54 -3.42
N ALA A 144 -10.92 2.33 -2.35
CA ALA A 144 -12.04 3.00 -1.70
C ALA A 144 -12.73 4.01 -2.65
N MET A 145 -11.96 4.75 -3.46
CA MET A 145 -12.52 5.61 -4.52
C MET A 145 -13.31 4.81 -5.56
N LEU A 146 -12.85 3.62 -5.94
CA LEU A 146 -13.55 2.80 -6.92
C LEU A 146 -14.89 2.28 -6.38
N SER A 147 -14.93 1.79 -5.14
CA SER A 147 -16.17 1.35 -4.50
C SER A 147 -17.16 2.51 -4.26
N GLU A 148 -16.64 3.71 -3.95
CA GLU A 148 -17.41 4.94 -3.86
C GLU A 148 -18.07 5.28 -5.19
N LEU A 149 -17.31 5.21 -6.29
CA LEU A 149 -17.82 5.44 -7.64
C LEU A 149 -18.93 4.46 -8.02
N PHE A 150 -18.79 3.17 -7.68
CA PHE A 150 -19.85 2.19 -7.91
C PHE A 150 -21.08 2.43 -7.04
N THR A 151 -20.89 2.80 -5.78
CA THR A 151 -21.99 3.04 -4.84
C THR A 151 -22.79 4.29 -5.19
N ASN A 152 -22.11 5.33 -5.70
CA ASN A 152 -22.67 6.65 -6.00
C ASN A 152 -22.68 6.97 -7.50
N TRP A 153 -22.79 5.93 -8.34
CA TRP A 153 -22.72 6.03 -9.80
C TRP A 153 -23.63 7.10 -10.42
N THR A 154 -24.75 7.43 -9.78
CA THR A 154 -25.72 8.41 -10.28
C THR A 154 -25.30 9.87 -10.10
N ILE A 155 -24.33 10.16 -9.24
CA ILE A 155 -23.92 11.54 -8.90
C ILE A 155 -22.93 12.12 -9.91
N TYR A 156 -22.09 11.28 -10.52
CA TYR A 156 -21.05 11.74 -11.43
C TYR A 156 -21.62 12.07 -12.82
N SER A 157 -21.32 13.26 -13.33
CA SER A 157 -21.75 13.72 -14.66
C SER A 157 -21.04 12.98 -15.79
N ASN A 158 -19.73 12.74 -15.65
CA ASN A 158 -18.91 12.01 -16.62
C ASN A 158 -18.29 10.75 -16.00
N LYS A 159 -19.15 9.75 -15.77
CA LYS A 159 -18.88 8.51 -15.02
C LYS A 159 -17.81 7.65 -15.70
N ALA A 160 -17.92 7.51 -17.01
CA ALA A 160 -17.00 6.71 -17.81
C ALA A 160 -15.59 7.31 -17.78
N ALA A 161 -15.46 8.64 -17.91
CA ALA A 161 -14.17 9.30 -17.79
C ALA A 161 -13.56 9.12 -16.40
N ALA A 162 -14.33 9.32 -15.32
CA ALA A 162 -13.84 9.13 -13.96
C ALA A 162 -13.38 7.69 -13.69
N LEU A 163 -14.16 6.69 -14.14
CA LEU A 163 -13.80 5.28 -14.02
C LEU A 163 -12.54 4.96 -14.83
N VAL A 164 -12.48 5.37 -16.09
CA VAL A 164 -11.33 5.11 -16.98
C VAL A 164 -10.07 5.75 -16.43
N THR A 165 -10.14 7.02 -15.99
CA THR A 165 -8.98 7.69 -15.36
C THR A 165 -8.51 6.93 -14.13
N LEU A 166 -9.42 6.50 -13.25
CA LEU A 166 -9.05 5.76 -12.05
C LEU A 166 -8.40 4.41 -12.40
N LEU A 167 -8.98 3.66 -13.34
CA LEU A 167 -8.42 2.39 -13.81
C LEU A 167 -7.06 2.54 -14.49
N VAL A 168 -6.86 3.59 -15.28
CA VAL A 168 -5.58 3.90 -15.92
C VAL A 168 -4.52 4.23 -14.85
N VAL A 169 -4.86 5.02 -13.84
CA VAL A 169 -3.95 5.33 -12.73
C VAL A 169 -3.57 4.06 -11.98
N ILE A 170 -4.53 3.18 -11.66
CA ILE A 170 -4.27 1.90 -11.00
C ILE A 170 -3.35 1.02 -11.86
N ALA A 171 -3.65 0.89 -13.16
CA ALA A 171 -2.89 0.07 -14.09
C ALA A 171 -1.45 0.57 -14.25
N ILE A 172 -1.24 1.89 -14.39
CA ILE A 172 0.10 2.49 -14.48
C ILE A 172 0.89 2.23 -13.20
N ASN A 173 0.29 2.42 -12.02
CA ASN A 173 1.02 2.20 -10.76
C ASN A 173 1.38 0.71 -10.56
N LEU A 174 0.49 -0.22 -10.91
CA LEU A 174 0.80 -1.66 -10.88
C LEU A 174 1.86 -2.05 -11.92
N ALA A 175 1.84 -1.44 -13.11
CA ALA A 175 2.87 -1.65 -14.12
C ALA A 175 4.24 -1.14 -13.67
N ILE A 176 4.29 0.01 -13.00
CA ILE A 176 5.51 0.52 -12.34
C ILE A 176 5.97 -0.45 -11.26
N GLY A 177 5.04 -1.10 -10.55
CA GLY A 177 5.40 -2.05 -9.51
C GLY A 177 5.96 -3.39 -9.98
N ILE A 178 6.07 -3.62 -11.30
CA ILE A 178 6.85 -4.71 -11.89
C ILE A 178 8.37 -4.42 -11.80
N LEU A 179 8.75 -3.18 -11.53
CA LEU A 179 10.14 -2.80 -11.30
C LEU A 179 10.67 -3.47 -10.02
N PRO A 180 11.97 -3.84 -10.02
CA PRO A 180 12.58 -4.44 -8.84
C PRO A 180 12.48 -3.50 -7.64
N HIS A 181 12.30 -4.07 -6.45
CA HIS A 181 12.11 -3.38 -5.16
C HIS A 181 10.74 -2.74 -4.94
N VAL A 182 9.77 -2.93 -5.85
CA VAL A 182 8.37 -2.53 -5.61
C VAL A 182 7.54 -3.75 -5.24
N ASP A 183 6.67 -3.58 -4.24
CA ASP A 183 5.84 -4.65 -3.70
C ASP A 183 4.41 -4.57 -4.25
N ASN A 184 4.20 -5.23 -5.39
CA ASN A 184 2.90 -5.27 -6.03
C ASN A 184 1.86 -6.09 -5.25
N PHE A 185 2.27 -7.07 -4.44
CA PHE A 185 1.34 -7.79 -3.58
C PHE A 185 0.81 -6.89 -2.46
N ALA A 186 1.63 -6.00 -1.91
CA ALA A 186 1.17 -4.98 -0.98
C ALA A 186 0.17 -4.02 -1.64
N HIS A 187 0.40 -3.62 -2.89
CA HIS A 187 -0.52 -2.76 -3.65
C HIS A 187 -1.87 -3.44 -3.91
N ILE A 188 -1.85 -4.69 -4.37
CA ILE A 188 -3.07 -5.46 -4.63
C ILE A 188 -3.85 -5.72 -3.33
N GLY A 189 -3.17 -6.14 -2.26
CA GLY A 189 -3.81 -6.43 -0.97
C GLY A 189 -4.40 -5.17 -0.34
N GLY A 190 -3.68 -4.05 -0.44
CA GLY A 190 -4.17 -2.76 -0.01
C GLY A 190 -5.38 -2.30 -0.80
N PHE A 191 -5.31 -2.38 -2.14
CA PHE A 191 -6.42 -2.03 -3.03
C PHE A 191 -7.69 -2.84 -2.74
N LEU A 192 -7.59 -4.16 -2.65
CA LEU A 192 -8.73 -5.03 -2.34
C LEU A 192 -9.33 -4.71 -0.98
N THR A 193 -8.49 -4.50 0.03
CA THR A 193 -8.94 -4.11 1.37
C THR A 193 -9.68 -2.78 1.34
N GLY A 194 -9.10 -1.76 0.71
CA GLY A 194 -9.71 -0.44 0.60
C GLY A 194 -11.00 -0.44 -0.22
N PHE A 195 -11.08 -1.28 -1.26
CA PHE A 195 -12.29 -1.49 -2.06
C PHE A 195 -13.44 -2.05 -1.21
N LEU A 196 -13.18 -3.07 -0.39
CA LEU A 196 -14.18 -3.60 0.54
C LEU A 196 -14.56 -2.57 1.61
N LEU A 197 -13.58 -1.90 2.22
CA LEU A 197 -13.82 -0.89 3.24
C LEU A 197 -14.58 0.33 2.70
N GLY A 198 -14.43 0.67 1.43
CA GLY A 198 -15.16 1.79 0.85
C GLY A 198 -16.68 1.52 0.76
N PHE A 199 -17.11 0.28 0.50
CA PHE A 199 -18.52 -0.11 0.62
C PHE A 199 -19.06 -0.03 2.06
N ILE A 200 -18.19 -0.20 3.06
CA ILE A 200 -18.56 -0.19 4.48
C ILE A 200 -18.58 1.25 5.02
N LEU A 201 -17.57 2.06 4.71
CA LEU A 201 -17.30 3.35 5.36
C LEU A 201 -17.68 4.57 4.50
N LEU A 202 -17.69 4.44 3.17
CA LEU A 202 -17.96 5.55 2.25
C LEU A 202 -19.41 5.56 1.71
N MET A 203 -20.32 4.85 2.37
CA MET A 203 -21.73 4.86 2.00
C MET A 203 -22.35 6.25 2.19
N ARG A 204 -22.81 6.85 1.08
CA ARG A 204 -23.53 8.13 1.09
C ARG A 204 -25.05 7.91 1.08
N PRO A 205 -25.82 8.80 1.73
CA PRO A 205 -27.27 8.82 1.58
C PRO A 205 -27.65 9.00 0.10
N HIS A 206 -28.76 8.41 -0.31
CA HIS A 206 -29.27 8.54 -1.67
C HIS A 206 -29.53 10.02 -2.03
N TYR A 207 -29.20 10.42 -3.26
CA TYR A 207 -29.32 11.80 -3.73
C TYR A 207 -30.74 12.38 -3.52
N GLY A 208 -31.78 11.59 -3.79
CA GLY A 208 -33.18 11.99 -3.59
C GLY A 208 -33.60 12.16 -2.12
N TRP A 209 -32.84 11.60 -1.16
CA TRP A 209 -33.03 11.88 0.28
C TRP A 209 -32.32 13.17 0.68
N MET A 210 -31.12 13.45 0.14
CA MET A 210 -30.39 14.69 0.41
C MET A 210 -31.09 15.92 -0.18
N GLN A 211 -31.76 15.78 -1.34
CA GLN A 211 -32.53 16.86 -1.97
C GLN A 211 -33.63 17.46 -1.06
N ARG A 212 -34.13 16.69 -0.08
CA ARG A 212 -35.11 17.17 0.91
C ARG A 212 -34.63 18.33 1.76
N TYR A 213 -33.31 18.44 1.96
CA TYR A 213 -32.71 19.49 2.79
C TYR A 213 -32.23 20.71 1.98
N VAL A 214 -32.19 20.62 0.64
CA VAL A 214 -31.63 21.65 -0.24
C VAL A 214 -32.71 22.40 -1.03
N ARG A 215 -33.82 21.76 -1.41
CA ARG A 215 -34.96 22.41 -2.07
C ARG A 215 -36.28 21.95 -1.45
N PRO A 216 -37.03 22.81 -0.75
CA PRO A 216 -38.26 22.42 -0.07
C PRO A 216 -39.47 22.15 -0.99
N SER A 217 -39.43 22.50 -2.28
CA SER A 217 -40.65 22.61 -3.09
C SER A 217 -40.69 21.67 -4.32
N GLU A 218 -41.78 20.89 -4.37
CA GLU A 218 -42.45 20.29 -5.55
C GLU A 218 -41.97 18.97 -6.19
N VAL A 219 -41.06 18.19 -5.60
CA VAL A 219 -40.67 16.87 -6.17
C VAL A 219 -41.02 15.73 -5.22
N LYS A 220 -41.54 14.60 -5.73
CA LYS A 220 -41.75 13.37 -4.94
C LYS A 220 -40.41 12.86 -4.40
N TYR A 221 -40.10 13.15 -3.13
CA TYR A 221 -38.86 12.70 -2.50
C TYR A 221 -38.97 11.26 -1.98
N THR A 222 -37.96 10.42 -2.24
CA THR A 222 -37.85 9.09 -1.60
C THR A 222 -37.58 9.21 -0.11
N THR A 223 -38.29 8.43 0.72
CA THR A 223 -38.11 8.39 2.19
C THR A 223 -36.89 7.58 2.60
N LYS A 224 -36.35 6.75 1.71
CA LYS A 224 -35.24 5.85 2.03
C LYS A 224 -33.91 6.59 1.97
N LYS A 225 -33.25 6.71 3.13
CA LYS A 225 -31.90 7.29 3.27
C LYS A 225 -30.85 6.49 2.49
N TYR A 226 -30.98 5.17 2.47
CA TYR A 226 -30.12 4.24 1.74
C TYR A 226 -30.95 3.28 0.89
N LEU A 227 -30.41 2.88 -0.26
CA LEU A 227 -31.03 1.91 -1.17
C LEU A 227 -30.71 0.47 -0.72
N PRO A 228 -31.59 -0.52 -1.02
CA PRO A 228 -31.40 -1.90 -0.58
C PRO A 228 -30.10 -2.52 -1.11
N TYR A 229 -29.65 -2.15 -2.31
CA TYR A 229 -28.38 -2.63 -2.84
C TYR A 229 -27.17 -2.11 -2.03
N GLN A 230 -27.25 -0.91 -1.44
CA GLN A 230 -26.16 -0.37 -0.62
C GLN A 230 -26.00 -1.19 0.67
N TRP A 231 -27.10 -1.59 1.29
CA TRP A 231 -27.08 -2.51 2.43
C TRP A 231 -26.56 -3.90 2.07
N ALA A 232 -26.95 -4.43 0.92
CA ALA A 232 -26.44 -5.71 0.44
C ALA A 232 -24.92 -5.65 0.20
N LEU A 233 -24.43 -4.59 -0.45
CA LEU A 233 -22.98 -4.37 -0.67
C LEU A 233 -22.22 -4.24 0.65
N LEU A 234 -22.76 -3.52 1.64
CA LEU A 234 -22.14 -3.41 2.97
C LEU A 234 -22.07 -4.77 3.65
N ALA A 235 -23.15 -5.55 3.65
CA ALA A 235 -23.17 -6.86 4.29
C ALA A 235 -22.15 -7.82 3.63
N VAL A 236 -22.17 -7.91 2.31
CA VAL A 236 -21.23 -8.75 1.55
C VAL A 236 -19.79 -8.29 1.76
N ALA A 237 -19.51 -6.98 1.67
CA ALA A 237 -18.17 -6.46 1.87
C ALA A 237 -17.66 -6.69 3.30
N SER A 238 -18.53 -6.58 4.31
CA SER A 238 -18.18 -6.85 5.71
C SER A 238 -17.82 -8.31 5.92
N VAL A 239 -18.62 -9.24 5.37
CA VAL A 239 -18.34 -10.68 5.44
C VAL A 239 -17.01 -11.01 4.74
N LEU A 240 -16.81 -10.51 3.52
CA LEU A 240 -15.59 -10.74 2.76
C LEU A 240 -14.35 -10.16 3.45
N ALA A 241 -14.46 -8.97 4.04
CA ALA A 241 -13.35 -8.35 4.77
C ALA A 241 -12.99 -9.18 6.00
N VAL A 242 -13.97 -9.55 6.84
CA VAL A 242 -13.72 -10.33 8.06
C VAL A 242 -13.13 -11.70 7.73
N LEU A 243 -13.74 -12.43 6.79
CA LEU A 243 -13.25 -13.75 6.38
C LEU A 243 -11.87 -13.65 5.72
N GLY A 244 -11.66 -12.67 4.84
CA GLY A 244 -10.39 -12.45 4.15
C GLY A 244 -9.25 -12.16 5.12
N PHE A 245 -9.47 -11.29 6.12
CA PHE A 245 -8.48 -11.04 7.17
C PHE A 245 -8.26 -12.26 8.07
N ALA A 246 -9.32 -12.94 8.50
CA ALA A 246 -9.19 -14.12 9.37
C ALA A 246 -8.42 -15.25 8.67
N VAL A 247 -8.78 -15.56 7.42
CA VAL A 247 -8.11 -16.59 6.62
C VAL A 247 -6.68 -16.17 6.28
N GLY A 248 -6.47 -14.93 5.82
CA GLY A 248 -5.15 -14.43 5.46
C GLY A 248 -4.19 -14.42 6.66
N MET A 249 -4.65 -13.97 7.83
CA MET A 249 -3.86 -13.98 9.06
C MET A 249 -3.58 -15.40 9.54
N GLY A 250 -4.58 -16.29 9.47
CA GLY A 250 -4.43 -17.70 9.80
C GLY A 250 -3.44 -18.42 8.88
N MET A 251 -3.45 -18.14 7.58
CA MET A 251 -2.47 -18.67 6.62
C MET A 251 -1.06 -18.13 6.88
N LEU A 252 -0.96 -16.83 7.18
CA LEU A 252 0.31 -16.16 7.44
C LEU A 252 1.02 -16.75 8.65
N PHE A 253 0.34 -16.84 9.80
CA PHE A 253 0.94 -17.39 11.02
C PHE A 253 1.12 -18.92 11.00
N LYS A 254 0.46 -19.63 10.06
CA LYS A 254 0.78 -21.03 9.75
C LYS A 254 1.99 -21.18 8.83
N GLY A 255 2.58 -20.08 8.35
CA GLY A 255 3.73 -20.11 7.45
C GLY A 255 3.40 -20.64 6.05
N VAL A 256 2.16 -20.49 5.59
CA VAL A 256 1.76 -20.89 4.24
C VAL A 256 2.45 -20.00 3.20
N ASN A 257 2.94 -20.59 2.10
CA ASN A 257 3.43 -19.83 0.94
C ASN A 257 2.36 -19.83 -0.14
N ALA A 258 1.73 -18.68 -0.36
CA ALA A 258 0.75 -18.57 -1.44
C ALA A 258 1.42 -18.62 -2.82
N ASN A 259 2.71 -18.27 -2.92
CA ASN A 259 3.46 -18.34 -4.17
C ASN A 259 3.65 -19.79 -4.67
N ASP A 260 3.73 -20.78 -3.76
CA ASP A 260 3.86 -22.20 -4.14
C ASP A 260 2.64 -22.72 -4.93
N HIS A 261 1.50 -22.06 -4.75
CA HIS A 261 0.23 -22.41 -5.38
C HIS A 261 -0.01 -21.64 -6.70
N CYS A 262 0.92 -20.78 -7.12
CA CYS A 262 0.75 -19.90 -8.26
C CYS A 262 2.04 -19.73 -9.07
N ARG A 263 2.13 -20.47 -10.19
CA ARG A 263 3.33 -20.50 -11.06
C ARG A 263 3.66 -19.18 -11.76
N TRP A 264 2.75 -18.20 -11.78
CA TRP A 264 2.93 -16.92 -12.47
C TRP A 264 2.98 -15.72 -11.51
N CYS A 265 2.75 -15.95 -10.22
CA CYS A 265 2.64 -14.87 -9.22
C CYS A 265 3.97 -14.14 -9.00
N HIS A 266 5.12 -14.78 -9.21
CA HIS A 266 6.42 -14.10 -9.12
C HIS A 266 6.56 -12.96 -10.15
N TYR A 267 5.94 -13.08 -11.33
CA TYR A 267 5.95 -12.03 -12.35
C TYR A 267 5.13 -10.79 -11.96
N LEU A 268 4.21 -10.92 -10.99
CA LEU A 268 3.49 -9.76 -10.48
C LEU A 268 4.40 -8.80 -9.73
N SER A 269 5.44 -9.29 -9.03
CA SER A 269 6.36 -8.43 -8.28
C SER A 269 7.62 -8.08 -9.06
N CYS A 270 8.09 -8.95 -9.96
CA CYS A 270 9.24 -8.64 -10.77
C CYS A 270 9.25 -9.46 -12.07
N VAL A 271 9.38 -8.77 -13.20
CA VAL A 271 9.62 -9.42 -14.50
C VAL A 271 11.11 -9.28 -14.84
N PRO A 272 11.84 -10.40 -15.04
CA PRO A 272 13.25 -10.35 -15.39
C PRO A 272 13.42 -9.79 -16.81
N THR A 273 14.41 -8.92 -17.01
CA THR A 273 14.71 -8.33 -18.33
C THR A 273 16.21 -8.34 -18.59
N SER A 274 16.64 -7.98 -19.81
CA SER A 274 18.07 -7.83 -20.12
C SER A 274 18.78 -6.75 -19.27
N ARG A 275 18.02 -5.83 -18.65
CA ARG A 275 18.54 -4.73 -17.84
C ARG A 275 18.56 -4.99 -16.34
N TRP A 276 17.78 -5.96 -15.83
CA TRP A 276 17.74 -6.28 -14.39
C TRP A 276 17.31 -7.73 -14.13
N LYS A 277 17.79 -8.29 -13.02
CA LYS A 277 17.43 -9.63 -12.54
C LYS A 277 16.52 -9.52 -11.33
N CYS A 278 15.52 -10.40 -11.26
CA CYS A 278 14.69 -10.57 -10.08
C CYS A 278 15.45 -11.47 -9.09
N GLY A 279 15.76 -10.93 -7.91
CA GLY A 279 16.30 -11.72 -6.81
C GLY A 279 15.16 -12.48 -6.14
N ASN A 280 15.16 -13.80 -6.31
CA ASN A 280 14.44 -14.68 -5.38
C ASN A 280 15.30 -14.86 -4.14
#